data_AF-A0A7J6KX79-F1
#
_entry.id   AF-A0A7J6KX79-F1
#
_cell.length_a   1.000
_cell.length_b   1.000
_cell.length_c   1.000
_cell.angle_alpha   90.00
_cell.angle_beta   90.00
_cell.angle_gamma   90.00
#
_symmetry.space_group_name_H-M   'P 1'
#
loop_
_entity.id
_entity.type
_entity.pdbx_description
1 polymer ?
#
loop_
_entity_poly.entity_id
_entity_poly.type
_entity_poly.pdbx_seq_one_letter_code
_entity_poly.pdbx_strand_id
1 'polypeptide(L)'
;MLSILNFFLATAIRSSSGFEFYAYFTDKNDIAGKDATYYQDLFSCGVTELIFGWFSVSAAGALQKAFPDDTQLRMARKAADQHNARVSFMLQGVPFINANSSVYSAFFESANDMFEKYLFDGINFDWEFPGSTAEWKKYRDLMKNTRANVRRGGRNARVTVAIGGSYHFYKDIDLCGGIDMCLWMGYDNHNDPRG
;
A
#
# COMPACT_ATOMS: atom_id res chain seq x y z
N MET A 1 21.82 -48.87 14.33
CA MET A 1 22.12 -47.81 13.35
C MET A 1 20.85 -46.99 13.15
N LEU A 2 20.76 -45.81 13.77
CA LEU A 2 19.66 -44.87 13.55
C LEU A 2 20.08 -43.89 12.43
N SER A 3 19.32 -43.86 11.34
CA SER A 3 19.52 -42.92 10.25
C SER A 3 18.79 -41.61 10.57
N ILE A 4 19.52 -40.52 10.75
CA ILE A 4 18.97 -39.18 10.97
C ILE A 4 18.72 -38.56 9.60
N LEU A 5 17.44 -38.36 9.27
CA LEU A 5 16.97 -37.68 8.07
C LEU A 5 17.16 -36.17 8.26
N ASN A 6 18.17 -35.59 7.60
CA ASN A 6 18.38 -34.14 7.59
C ASN A 6 17.33 -33.48 6.70
N PHE A 7 16.35 -32.81 7.32
CA PHE A 7 15.47 -31.86 6.67
C PHE A 7 16.27 -30.59 6.34
N PHE A 8 16.60 -30.39 5.06
CA PHE A 8 17.04 -29.08 4.58
C PHE A 8 15.82 -28.19 4.40
N LEU A 9 15.53 -27.37 5.42
CA LEU A 9 14.67 -26.22 5.25
C LEU A 9 15.48 -25.16 4.50
N ALA A 10 15.36 -25.13 3.18
CA ALA A 10 15.88 -24.03 2.38
C ALA A 10 15.04 -22.79 2.67
N THR A 11 15.36 -22.05 3.72
CA THR A 11 14.96 -20.66 3.83
C THR A 11 15.65 -19.92 2.70
N ALA A 12 14.91 -19.66 1.62
CA ALA A 12 15.34 -18.71 0.61
C ALA A 12 15.53 -17.35 1.30
N ILE A 13 16.77 -17.06 1.67
CA ILE A 13 17.19 -15.73 2.08
C ILE A 13 17.03 -14.87 0.83
N ARG A 14 15.91 -14.14 0.73
CA ARG A 14 15.76 -13.12 -0.32
C ARG A 14 16.83 -12.06 -0.08
N SER A 15 17.85 -12.09 -0.93
CA SER A 15 18.75 -10.97 -1.15
C SER A 15 17.91 -9.77 -1.62
N SER A 16 17.61 -8.83 -0.72
CA SER A 16 16.78 -7.64 -1.01
C SER A 16 17.58 -6.53 -1.71
N SER A 17 18.50 -6.87 -2.60
CA SER A 17 19.37 -5.89 -3.28
C SER A 17 18.82 -5.36 -4.60
N GLY A 18 17.53 -5.59 -4.90
CA GLY A 18 16.87 -5.06 -6.09
C GLY A 18 16.20 -3.71 -5.83
N PHE A 19 16.25 -2.80 -6.81
CA PHE A 19 15.41 -1.60 -6.82
C PHE A 19 13.93 -2.01 -6.83
N GLU A 20 13.09 -1.31 -6.06
CA GLU A 20 11.65 -1.49 -6.11
C GLU A 20 11.05 -0.47 -7.10
N PHE A 21 10.27 -0.94 -8.07
CA PHE A 21 9.54 -0.11 -9.02
C PHE A 21 8.04 -0.18 -8.73
N TYR A 22 7.44 0.98 -8.50
CA TYR A 22 6.05 1.16 -8.12
C TYR A 22 5.26 1.75 -9.29
N ALA A 23 4.13 1.13 -9.62
CA ALA A 23 3.21 1.64 -10.62
C ALA A 23 1.84 1.95 -9.99
N TYR A 24 1.29 3.11 -10.27
CA TYR A 24 -0.08 3.48 -9.89
C TYR A 24 -1.05 3.19 -11.03
N PHE A 25 -2.20 2.61 -10.70
CA PHE A 25 -3.23 2.26 -11.67
C PHE A 25 -4.61 2.68 -11.19
N THR A 26 -5.24 3.54 -11.97
CA THR A 26 -6.52 4.20 -11.68
C THR A 26 -7.50 3.98 -12.82
N ASP A 27 -8.78 4.30 -12.60
CA ASP A 27 -9.79 4.25 -13.67
C ASP A 27 -9.49 5.24 -14.82
N LYS A 28 -8.73 6.32 -14.55
CA LYS A 28 -8.34 7.36 -15.52
C LYS A 28 -7.23 6.94 -16.47
N ASN A 29 -6.56 5.81 -16.21
CA ASN A 29 -5.57 5.27 -17.13
C ASN A 29 -6.32 4.71 -18.36
N ASP A 30 -6.66 5.53 -19.35
CA ASP A 30 -7.42 5.12 -20.53
C ASP A 30 -6.54 4.37 -21.55
N ILE A 31 -5.99 3.24 -21.13
CA ILE A 31 -5.12 2.40 -21.93
C ILE A 31 -5.96 1.22 -22.46
N ALA A 32 -6.01 1.05 -23.77
CA ALA A 32 -6.63 -0.11 -24.41
C ALA A 32 -5.93 -1.41 -23.95
N GLY A 33 -6.69 -2.49 -23.78
CA GLY A 33 -6.11 -3.81 -23.48
C GLY A 33 -5.80 -4.08 -22.01
N LYS A 34 -6.59 -3.58 -21.04
CA LYS A 34 -6.53 -3.93 -19.60
C LYS A 34 -6.93 -5.39 -19.30
N ASP A 35 -6.41 -6.32 -20.07
CA ASP A 35 -6.62 -7.75 -19.98
C ASP A 35 -5.46 -8.43 -19.24
N ALA A 36 -5.44 -9.76 -19.25
CA ALA A 36 -4.39 -10.51 -18.59
C ALA A 36 -2.99 -10.22 -19.17
N THR A 37 -2.87 -9.98 -20.48
CA THR A 37 -1.59 -9.73 -21.16
C THR A 37 -0.97 -8.43 -20.67
N TYR A 38 -1.77 -7.37 -20.51
CA TYR A 38 -1.27 -6.11 -19.98
C TYR A 38 -0.61 -6.26 -18.61
N TYR A 39 -1.24 -6.97 -17.67
CA TYR A 39 -0.64 -7.19 -16.36
C TYR A 39 0.62 -8.06 -16.43
N GLN A 40 0.66 -9.05 -17.34
CA GLN A 40 1.88 -9.84 -17.57
C GLN A 40 3.04 -8.99 -18.05
N ASP A 41 2.79 -8.14 -19.06
CA ASP A 41 3.81 -7.28 -19.64
C ASP A 41 4.31 -6.27 -18.60
N LEU A 42 3.40 -5.67 -17.82
CA LEU A 42 3.72 -4.73 -16.76
C LEU A 42 4.73 -5.31 -15.76
N PHE A 43 4.47 -6.51 -15.24
CA PHE A 43 5.36 -7.16 -14.28
C PHE A 43 6.63 -7.74 -14.95
N SER A 44 6.54 -8.21 -16.20
CA SER A 44 7.71 -8.63 -16.98
C SER A 44 8.69 -7.48 -17.25
N CYS A 45 8.19 -6.24 -17.35
CA CYS A 45 8.99 -5.02 -17.46
C CYS A 45 9.65 -4.58 -16.13
N GLY A 46 9.44 -5.32 -15.03
CA GLY A 46 10.12 -5.08 -13.76
C GLY A 46 9.34 -4.24 -12.75
N VAL A 47 8.04 -3.99 -12.96
CA VAL A 47 7.19 -3.46 -11.88
C VAL A 47 7.21 -4.45 -10.72
N THR A 48 7.55 -3.96 -9.53
CA THR A 48 7.62 -4.79 -8.31
C THR A 48 6.36 -4.69 -7.47
N GLU A 49 5.61 -3.59 -7.61
CA GLU A 49 4.35 -3.39 -6.91
C GLU A 49 3.40 -2.53 -7.75
N LEU A 50 2.20 -3.06 -8.00
CA LEU A 50 1.10 -2.35 -8.63
C LEU A 50 0.14 -1.85 -7.56
N ILE A 51 -0.03 -0.53 -7.46
CA ILE A 51 -0.93 0.13 -6.51
C ILE A 51 -2.21 0.54 -7.25
N PHE A 52 -3.33 -0.05 -6.86
CA PHE A 52 -4.65 0.29 -7.38
C PHE A 52 -5.25 1.51 -6.66
N GLY A 53 -5.69 2.50 -7.43
CA GLY A 53 -6.35 3.72 -6.94
C GLY A 53 -7.87 3.61 -6.76
N TRP A 54 -8.42 4.70 -6.21
CA TRP A 54 -9.82 4.96 -5.87
C TRP A 54 -10.45 4.13 -4.75
N PHE A 55 -9.66 3.74 -3.76
CA PHE A 55 -10.22 3.29 -2.49
C PHE A 55 -10.49 4.51 -1.63
N SER A 56 -11.73 4.63 -1.19
CA SER A 56 -12.16 5.68 -0.27
C SER A 56 -12.43 5.08 1.10
N VAL A 57 -12.38 5.92 2.12
CA VAL A 57 -12.80 5.57 3.46
C VAL A 57 -13.84 6.57 3.95
N SER A 58 -14.91 6.07 4.54
CA SER A 58 -15.95 6.90 5.12
C SER A 58 -15.50 7.55 6.44
N ALA A 59 -16.25 8.56 6.90
CA ALA A 59 -16.05 9.14 8.24
C ALA A 59 -16.29 8.13 9.38
N ALA A 60 -16.94 7.00 9.10
CA ALA A 60 -17.14 5.89 10.03
C ALA A 60 -16.03 4.82 9.96
N GLY A 61 -14.97 5.04 9.16
CA GLY A 61 -13.83 4.13 9.05
C GLY A 61 -14.00 3.01 8.02
N ALA A 62 -15.17 2.82 7.43
CA ALA A 62 -15.38 1.76 6.43
C ALA A 62 -14.71 2.09 5.09
N LEU A 63 -13.90 1.16 4.56
CA LEU A 63 -13.29 1.23 3.24
C LEU A 63 -14.27 0.81 2.15
N GLN A 64 -14.19 1.47 1.00
CA GLN A 64 -14.98 1.18 -0.18
C GLN A 64 -14.09 1.09 -1.41
N LYS A 65 -14.34 0.07 -2.24
CA LYS A 65 -13.67 -0.17 -3.52
C LYS A 65 -14.63 0.15 -4.65
N ALA A 66 -14.45 1.29 -5.31
CA ALA A 66 -15.18 1.61 -6.55
C ALA A 66 -14.49 1.00 -7.78
N PHE A 67 -13.17 0.93 -7.74
CA PHE A 67 -12.27 0.41 -8.77
C PHE A 67 -11.06 -0.23 -8.08
N PRO A 68 -10.35 -1.19 -8.69
CA PRO A 68 -10.71 -1.97 -9.89
C PRO A 68 -11.84 -2.98 -9.64
N ASP A 69 -12.41 -3.52 -10.72
CA ASP A 69 -13.35 -4.65 -10.59
C ASP A 69 -12.62 -5.94 -10.18
N ASP A 70 -13.40 -6.94 -9.74
CA ASP A 70 -12.85 -8.19 -9.21
C ASP A 70 -12.15 -9.03 -10.30
N THR A 71 -12.51 -8.87 -11.57
CA THR A 71 -11.85 -9.55 -12.69
C THR A 71 -10.46 -8.97 -12.94
N GLN A 72 -10.34 -7.65 -12.95
CA GLN A 72 -9.06 -6.94 -13.05
C GLN A 72 -8.12 -7.31 -11.90
N LEU A 73 -8.63 -7.36 -10.67
CA LEU A 73 -7.84 -7.80 -9.51
C LEU A 73 -7.33 -9.23 -9.66
N ARG A 74 -8.18 -10.16 -10.11
CA ARG A 74 -7.74 -11.56 -10.34
C ARG A 74 -6.66 -11.66 -11.40
N MET A 75 -6.76 -10.91 -12.50
CA MET A 75 -5.75 -10.90 -13.56
C MET A 75 -4.42 -10.32 -13.05
N ALA A 76 -4.46 -9.17 -12.37
CA ALA A 76 -3.30 -8.54 -11.78
C ALA A 76 -2.61 -9.41 -10.73
N ARG A 77 -3.39 -9.99 -9.80
CA ARG A 77 -2.88 -10.92 -8.77
C ARG A 77 -2.16 -12.12 -9.40
N LYS A 78 -2.80 -12.77 -10.38
CA LYS A 78 -2.22 -13.93 -11.07
C LYS A 78 -0.89 -13.55 -11.75
N ALA A 79 -0.82 -12.39 -12.40
CA ALA A 79 0.41 -11.93 -13.02
C ALA A 79 1.48 -11.60 -11.98
N ALA A 80 1.13 -10.89 -10.91
CA ALA A 80 2.06 -10.55 -9.84
C ALA A 80 2.68 -11.79 -9.20
N ASP A 81 1.91 -12.85 -8.97
CA ASP A 81 2.41 -14.12 -8.40
C ASP A 81 3.50 -14.76 -9.27
N GLN A 82 3.34 -14.71 -10.59
CA GLN A 82 4.30 -15.29 -11.53
C GLN A 82 5.63 -14.55 -11.58
N HIS A 83 5.61 -13.26 -11.24
CA HIS A 83 6.79 -12.38 -11.26
C HIS A 83 7.32 -12.07 -9.87
N ASN A 84 6.76 -12.68 -8.82
CA ASN A 84 7.07 -12.36 -7.43
C ASN A 84 6.93 -10.85 -7.13
N ALA A 85 5.91 -10.24 -7.73
CA ALA A 85 5.52 -8.85 -7.53
C ALA A 85 4.34 -8.75 -6.55
N ARG A 86 4.00 -7.52 -6.21
CA ARG A 86 2.97 -7.18 -5.22
C ARG A 86 1.80 -6.44 -5.83
N VAL A 87 0.64 -6.60 -5.23
CA VAL A 87 -0.57 -5.83 -5.55
C VAL A 87 -1.07 -5.14 -4.29
N SER A 88 -1.20 -3.82 -4.33
CA SER A 88 -1.62 -2.99 -3.19
C SER A 88 -2.80 -2.12 -3.59
N PHE A 89 -3.46 -1.53 -2.60
CA PHE A 89 -4.50 -0.53 -2.83
C PHE A 89 -4.13 0.80 -2.18
N MET A 90 -4.60 1.91 -2.77
CA MET A 90 -4.31 3.27 -2.33
C MET A 90 -5.55 3.89 -1.69
N LEU A 91 -5.38 4.34 -0.45
CA LEU A 91 -6.38 5.10 0.28
C LEU A 91 -6.19 6.59 0.02
N GLN A 92 -7.17 7.22 -0.63
CA GLN A 92 -7.23 8.66 -0.79
C GLN A 92 -8.06 9.30 0.33
N GLY A 93 -7.43 10.20 1.09
CA GLY A 93 -8.09 10.95 2.16
C GLY A 93 -8.41 10.12 3.42
N VAL A 94 -8.39 10.79 4.58
CA VAL A 94 -8.73 10.16 5.86
C VAL A 94 -9.69 11.06 6.66
N PRO A 95 -10.98 11.14 6.27
CA PRO A 95 -11.95 12.03 6.91
C PRO A 95 -12.17 11.74 8.40
N PHE A 96 -11.82 10.54 8.87
CA PHE A 96 -11.97 10.13 10.26
C PHE A 96 -10.73 10.41 11.13
N ILE A 97 -9.72 11.13 10.64
CA ILE A 97 -8.44 11.29 11.36
C ILE A 97 -8.61 11.84 12.80
N ASN A 98 -9.63 12.66 13.03
CA ASN A 98 -9.93 13.27 14.32
C ASN A 98 -11.04 12.54 15.11
N ALA A 99 -11.47 11.37 14.64
CA ALA A 99 -12.48 10.55 15.29
C ALA A 99 -11.92 9.84 16.54
N ASN A 100 -12.83 9.18 17.27
CA ASN A 100 -12.50 8.40 18.46
C ASN A 100 -11.96 7.01 18.09
N SER A 101 -11.53 6.24 19.10
CA SER A 101 -10.91 4.92 18.90
C SER A 101 -11.81 3.89 18.23
N SER A 102 -13.14 3.95 18.36
CA SER A 102 -14.02 2.96 17.73
C SER A 102 -14.02 3.10 16.21
N VAL A 103 -13.87 4.32 15.68
CA VAL A 103 -13.76 4.54 14.24
C VAL A 103 -12.42 4.05 13.69
N TYR A 104 -11.34 4.18 14.45
CA TYR A 104 -10.06 3.58 14.10
C TYR A 104 -10.13 2.04 14.08
N SER A 105 -10.82 1.43 15.04
CA SER A 105 -11.07 -0.02 15.04
C SER A 105 -11.85 -0.47 13.80
N ALA A 106 -12.94 0.23 13.47
CA ALA A 106 -13.73 -0.04 12.27
C ALA A 106 -12.89 0.07 10.99
N PHE A 107 -11.97 1.03 10.92
CA PHE A 107 -11.00 1.13 9.84
C PHE A 107 -10.05 -0.06 9.78
N PHE A 108 -9.47 -0.49 10.90
CA PHE A 108 -8.56 -1.64 10.90
C PHE A 108 -9.26 -2.94 10.53
N GLU A 109 -10.49 -3.15 10.98
CA GLU A 109 -11.34 -4.27 10.57
C GLU A 109 -11.60 -4.23 9.06
N SER A 110 -12.05 -3.08 8.55
CA SER A 110 -12.32 -2.92 7.12
C SER A 110 -11.06 -3.06 6.24
N ALA A 111 -9.90 -2.64 6.73
CA ALA A 111 -8.62 -2.84 6.04
C ALA A 111 -8.23 -4.32 6.00
N ASN A 112 -8.43 -5.05 7.11
CA ASN A 112 -8.22 -6.50 7.14
C ASN A 112 -9.14 -7.23 6.14
N ASP A 113 -10.40 -6.83 6.03
CA ASP A 113 -11.31 -7.38 5.03
C ASP A 113 -10.81 -7.17 3.61
N MET A 114 -10.24 -6.01 3.29
CA MET A 114 -9.64 -5.74 1.98
C MET A 114 -8.46 -6.67 1.70
N PHE A 115 -7.56 -6.86 2.69
CA PHE A 115 -6.44 -7.79 2.57
C PHE A 115 -6.91 -9.24 2.38
N GLU A 116 -7.96 -9.66 3.09
CA GLU A 116 -8.51 -11.02 3.02
C GLU A 116 -9.23 -11.30 1.72
N LYS A 117 -10.16 -10.41 1.35
CA LYS A 117 -11.06 -10.62 0.22
C LYS A 117 -10.35 -10.52 -1.12
N TYR A 118 -9.41 -9.58 -1.23
CA TYR A 118 -8.77 -9.25 -2.50
C TYR A 118 -7.30 -9.64 -2.57
N LEU A 119 -6.76 -10.25 -1.50
CA LEU A 119 -5.38 -10.74 -1.44
C LEU A 119 -4.35 -9.64 -1.74
N PHE A 120 -4.60 -8.44 -1.21
CA PHE A 120 -3.66 -7.34 -1.31
C PHE A 120 -2.41 -7.60 -0.44
N ASP A 121 -1.25 -7.23 -0.97
CA ASP A 121 0.05 -7.27 -0.31
C ASP A 121 0.39 -5.96 0.40
N GLY A 122 -0.45 -4.93 0.29
CA GLY A 122 -0.18 -3.65 0.92
C GLY A 122 -1.27 -2.62 0.77
N ILE A 123 -1.10 -1.57 1.57
CA ILE A 123 -1.90 -0.35 1.54
C ILE A 123 -0.96 0.85 1.37
N ASN A 124 -1.27 1.68 0.38
CA ASN A 124 -0.64 2.97 0.17
C ASN A 124 -1.54 4.08 0.71
N PHE A 125 -0.98 4.93 1.54
CA PHE A 125 -1.65 6.07 2.14
C PHE A 125 -1.35 7.31 1.29
N ASP A 126 -2.37 7.85 0.62
CA ASP A 126 -2.26 8.95 -0.32
C ASP A 126 -3.25 10.08 0.03
N TRP A 127 -3.13 10.56 1.27
CA TRP A 127 -3.91 11.70 1.73
C TRP A 127 -3.12 12.98 1.46
N GLU A 128 -3.55 13.72 0.44
CA GLU A 128 -2.96 14.98 0.01
C GLU A 128 -3.78 16.21 0.44
N PHE A 129 -3.44 16.94 1.50
CA PHE A 129 -2.52 16.60 2.58
C PHE A 129 -3.21 16.90 3.93
N PRO A 130 -2.80 16.25 5.03
CA PRO A 130 -3.17 16.69 6.37
C PRO A 130 -2.93 18.19 6.57
N GLY A 131 -3.90 18.89 7.16
CA GLY A 131 -3.93 20.36 7.21
C GLY A 131 -3.10 20.96 8.35
N SER A 132 -2.60 20.16 9.28
CA SER A 132 -1.80 20.62 10.42
C SER A 132 -0.76 19.60 10.88
N THR A 133 0.27 20.04 11.60
CA THR A 133 1.26 19.14 12.22
C THR A 133 0.62 18.12 13.16
N ALA A 134 -0.48 18.47 13.83
CA ALA A 134 -1.20 17.55 14.70
C ALA A 134 -1.87 16.43 13.88
N GLU A 135 -2.50 16.76 12.75
CA GLU A 135 -3.08 15.76 11.84
C GLU A 135 -2.01 14.88 11.21
N TRP A 136 -0.87 15.44 10.82
CA TRP A 136 0.27 14.67 10.33
C TRP A 136 0.79 13.64 11.36
N LYS A 137 0.86 14.01 12.64
CA LYS A 137 1.25 13.07 13.71
C LYS A 137 0.22 11.96 13.90
N LYS A 138 -1.09 12.29 13.87
CA LYS A 138 -2.16 11.28 13.89
C LYS A 138 -2.09 10.37 12.66
N TYR A 139 -1.78 10.93 11.49
CA TYR A 139 -1.69 10.18 10.25
C TYR A 139 -0.51 9.20 10.26
N ARG A 140 0.66 9.63 10.74
CA ARG A 140 1.79 8.76 11.05
C ARG A 140 1.37 7.61 11.99
N ASP A 141 0.69 7.94 13.08
CA ASP A 141 0.29 6.94 14.07
C ASP A 141 -0.75 5.95 13.51
N LEU A 142 -1.68 6.43 12.68
CA LEU A 142 -2.60 5.60 11.91
C LEU A 142 -1.83 4.58 11.08
N MET A 143 -0.86 5.01 10.27
CA MET A 143 -0.08 4.11 9.41
C MET A 143 0.73 3.08 10.21
N LYS A 144 1.39 3.52 11.30
CA LYS A 144 2.11 2.62 12.22
C LYS A 144 1.17 1.57 12.83
N ASN A 145 -0.02 1.99 13.25
CA ASN A 145 -1.03 1.11 13.83
C ASN A 145 -1.65 0.17 12.79
N THR A 146 -1.83 0.61 11.54
CA THR A 146 -2.24 -0.26 10.43
C THR A 146 -1.23 -1.38 10.24
N ARG A 147 0.07 -1.04 10.17
CA ARG A 147 1.13 -2.04 10.02
C ARG A 147 1.15 -3.03 11.18
N ALA A 148 0.98 -2.54 12.41
CA ALA A 148 0.90 -3.39 13.59
C ALA A 148 -0.32 -4.33 13.53
N ASN A 149 -1.49 -3.85 13.10
CA ASN A 149 -2.70 -4.65 12.96
C ASN A 149 -2.57 -5.74 11.90
N VAL A 150 -2.09 -5.37 10.71
CA VAL A 150 -1.83 -6.32 9.60
C VAL A 150 -0.92 -7.46 10.07
N ARG A 151 0.16 -7.12 10.78
CA ARG A 151 1.09 -8.13 11.33
C ARG A 151 0.48 -9.04 12.37
N ARG A 152 -0.37 -8.51 13.26
CA ARG A 152 -1.11 -9.32 14.24
C ARG A 152 -2.04 -10.32 13.56
N GLY A 153 -2.59 -9.97 12.40
CA GLY A 153 -3.35 -10.88 11.54
C GLY A 153 -2.50 -11.94 10.82
N GLY A 154 -1.20 -12.04 11.11
CA GLY A 154 -0.29 -12.99 10.46
C GLY A 154 0.11 -12.61 9.04
N ARG A 155 -0.24 -11.39 8.59
CA ARG A 155 0.04 -10.91 7.24
C ARG A 155 1.32 -10.10 7.23
N ASN A 156 2.04 -10.18 6.12
CA ASN A 156 3.19 -9.32 5.85
C ASN A 156 2.83 -8.22 4.85
N ALA A 157 1.64 -7.61 4.99
CA ALA A 157 1.23 -6.55 4.08
C ALA A 157 2.03 -5.27 4.35
N ARG A 158 2.46 -4.60 3.29
CA ARG A 158 3.25 -3.37 3.36
C ARG A 158 2.36 -2.18 3.65
N VAL A 159 2.90 -1.24 4.40
CA VAL A 159 2.31 0.09 4.59
C VAL A 159 3.25 1.10 3.96
N THR A 160 2.77 1.79 2.93
CA THR A 160 3.50 2.85 2.25
C THR A 160 2.72 4.15 2.28
N VAL A 161 3.36 5.28 2.01
CA VAL A 161 2.72 6.60 1.99
C VAL A 161 3.26 7.44 0.84
N ALA A 162 2.39 8.10 0.11
CA ALA A 162 2.77 9.12 -0.86
C ALA A 162 3.02 10.46 -0.14
N ILE A 163 4.12 11.14 -0.47
CA ILE A 163 4.54 12.39 0.21
C ILE A 163 4.96 13.46 -0.80
N GLY A 164 4.76 14.73 -0.47
CA GLY A 164 5.20 15.88 -1.28
C GLY A 164 6.66 16.30 -1.01
N GLY A 165 7.05 17.52 -1.39
CA GLY A 165 8.42 18.05 -1.25
C GLY A 165 8.88 18.41 0.16
N SER A 166 8.04 18.24 1.20
CA SER A 166 8.30 18.69 2.57
C SER A 166 9.25 17.78 3.39
N TYR A 167 10.40 17.37 2.82
CA TYR A 167 11.32 16.38 3.41
C TYR A 167 11.71 16.66 4.87
N HIS A 168 12.14 17.88 5.19
CA HIS A 168 12.59 18.23 6.55
C HIS A 168 11.48 18.02 7.59
N PHE A 169 10.26 18.43 7.26
CA PHE A 169 9.10 18.24 8.14
C PHE A 169 8.82 16.75 8.39
N TYR A 170 8.86 15.92 7.35
CA TYR A 170 8.63 14.48 7.48
C TYR A 170 9.70 13.79 8.34
N LYS A 171 10.95 14.25 8.24
CA LYS A 171 12.05 13.80 9.10
C LYS A 171 11.79 14.17 10.56
N ASP A 172 11.37 15.40 10.83
CA ASP A 172 11.18 15.90 12.20
C ASP A 172 10.02 15.23 12.95
N ILE A 173 9.00 14.77 12.23
CA ILE A 173 7.88 14.01 12.82
C ILE A 173 8.09 12.49 12.77
N ASP A 174 9.20 11.99 12.22
CA ASP A 174 9.43 10.57 11.96
C ASP A 174 8.27 9.92 11.17
N LEU A 175 7.87 10.55 10.06
CA LEU A 175 6.71 10.11 9.28
C LEU A 175 6.91 8.70 8.73
N CYS A 176 8.10 8.45 8.16
CA CYS A 176 8.45 7.20 7.49
C CYS A 176 8.94 6.12 8.47
N GLY A 177 9.23 6.47 9.73
CA GLY A 177 9.62 5.51 10.73
C GLY A 177 8.52 4.49 10.97
N GLY A 178 8.89 3.21 11.07
CA GLY A 178 7.95 2.16 11.42
C GLY A 178 6.96 1.76 10.31
N ILE A 179 7.03 2.33 9.11
CA ILE A 179 6.34 1.86 7.90
C ILE A 179 7.35 1.27 6.90
N ASP A 180 6.89 0.83 5.73
CA ASP A 180 7.73 0.11 4.76
C ASP A 180 8.36 1.02 3.70
N MET A 181 7.67 2.09 3.28
CA MET A 181 8.27 3.11 2.38
C MET A 181 7.49 4.44 2.35
N CYS A 182 8.21 5.54 2.16
CA CYS A 182 7.66 6.81 1.71
C CYS A 182 7.96 6.99 0.21
N LEU A 183 6.92 7.17 -0.59
CA LEU A 183 6.96 7.37 -2.04
C LEU A 183 6.86 8.86 -2.33
N TRP A 184 8.00 9.48 -2.67
CA TRP A 184 8.03 10.91 -2.95
C TRP A 184 7.42 11.23 -4.31
N MET A 185 6.42 12.10 -4.30
CA MET A 185 5.81 12.70 -5.49
C MET A 185 6.73 13.80 -6.02
N GLY A 186 7.83 13.38 -6.65
CA GLY A 186 8.81 14.28 -7.27
C GLY A 186 8.32 15.01 -8.53
N TYR A 187 7.01 15.12 -8.72
CA TYR A 187 6.33 15.76 -9.85
C TYR A 187 5.37 16.85 -9.33
N ASP A 188 4.81 17.66 -10.23
CA ASP A 188 3.88 18.76 -9.94
C ASP A 188 4.35 19.83 -8.92
N ASN A 189 5.64 19.82 -8.56
CA ASN A 189 6.24 20.78 -7.63
C ASN A 189 6.44 22.19 -8.23
N HIS A 190 6.23 22.37 -9.55
CA HIS A 190 6.37 23.68 -10.17
C HIS A 190 5.17 24.57 -9.83
N ASN A 191 5.42 25.69 -9.14
CA ASN A 191 4.40 26.57 -8.56
C ASN A 191 3.53 25.92 -7.47
N ASP A 192 3.95 24.79 -6.89
CA ASP A 192 3.26 24.29 -5.70
C ASP A 192 3.57 25.22 -4.52
N PRO A 193 2.59 25.90 -3.92
CA PRO A 193 2.82 26.72 -2.73
C PRO A 193 3.33 25.92 -1.52
N ARG A 194 3.35 24.57 -1.60
CA ARG A 194 3.76 23.63 -0.55
C ARG A 194 5.21 23.12 -0.73
N GLY A 195 5.83 23.33 -1.90
CA GLY A 195 7.23 22.97 -2.21
C GLY A 195 7.42 21.71 -3.04
#